data_AF-A0A9P4TQZ4-F1
#
_entry.id   AF-A0A9P4TQZ4-F1
#
_cell.length_a   1.000
_cell.length_b   1.000
_cell.length_c   1.000
_cell.angle_alpha   90.00
_cell.angle_beta   90.00
_cell.angle_gamma   90.00
#
_symmetry.space_group_name_H-M   'P 1'
#
loop_
_entity.id
_entity.type
_entity.pdbx_description
1 polymer ?
#
loop_
_entity_poly.entity_id
_entity_poly.type
_entity_poly.pdbx_seq_one_letter_code
_entity_poly.pdbx_strand_id
1 'polypeptide(L)'
;MGLFTSKKQEPLPDVVVTLATSQDTVFRPDDTVSGHVTLSTPFPLTPQAVEVSLWGESKVWIRRSSSSSNNSTDYQHYRDNAPLFTVTYNLFPDPHQLQPGQDYNFPFHFRVPEGTAFTRPECYRDPTEQPYTVLPHNLPPTFFFGYSEDIPDNAGVFYGVTARLIAPGVGVGKDVEPVSSTIPILFQPLNPNVRFSPSILRHTKNFTLASSSLTGAEPSKIGFRQRMHDRFSSQTPKMDFEVAVEIPARLNAAQEFQFRTSFAVLNKGDNVTHIPPINIKVLDLKLLDFTFFRATYDWSASNTMSGWQHKNYKIYTSPGKPDWTEHVYREKKTALNAIPESHTIELQEVPVVGEKGKKEMEQETKCDVWFNARLPGQTVPSFVSFAIVRAYRVKAKIGVEIGEKKFVYELESHVQHLGS
;
A
#
# COMPACT_ATOMS: atom_id res chain seq x y z
N MET A 1 32.75 48.08 15.72
CA MET A 1 31.47 47.85 15.03
C MET A 1 31.73 47.74 13.54
N GLY A 2 31.85 46.52 13.01
CA GLY A 2 32.10 46.28 11.59
C GLY A 2 30.78 46.23 10.82
N LEU A 3 30.59 47.16 9.89
CA LEU A 3 29.49 47.20 8.94
C LEU A 3 29.64 46.06 7.94
N PHE A 4 28.85 44.99 8.07
CA PHE A 4 28.73 43.98 7.02
C PHE A 4 27.89 44.55 5.88
N THR A 5 28.54 45.08 4.86
CA THR A 5 27.91 45.37 3.58
C THR A 5 27.51 44.05 2.92
N SER A 6 26.23 43.70 2.97
CA SER A 6 25.69 42.61 2.16
C SER A 6 25.93 42.96 0.69
N LYS A 7 26.85 42.25 0.03
CA LYS A 7 27.03 42.37 -1.42
C LYS A 7 25.66 42.11 -2.07
N LYS A 8 25.17 43.07 -2.86
CA LYS A 8 23.97 42.87 -3.68
C LYS A 8 24.23 41.66 -4.58
N GLN A 9 23.46 40.60 -4.39
CA GLN A 9 23.54 39.40 -5.21
C GLN A 9 23.09 39.77 -6.61
N GLU A 10 23.93 39.51 -7.61
CA GLU A 10 23.57 39.71 -9.02
C GLU A 10 22.36 38.84 -9.37
N PRO A 11 21.47 39.30 -10.27
CA PRO A 11 20.30 38.53 -10.68
C PRO A 11 20.77 37.24 -11.34
N LEU A 12 20.21 36.10 -10.90
CA LEU A 12 20.52 34.80 -11.48
C LEU A 12 19.71 34.59 -12.77
N PRO A 13 20.21 33.77 -13.72
CA PRO A 13 19.39 33.26 -14.81
C PRO A 13 18.15 32.53 -14.29
N ASP A 14 17.06 32.59 -15.03
CA ASP A 14 15.83 31.88 -14.73
C ASP A 14 15.65 30.68 -15.65
N VAL A 15 15.30 29.55 -15.06
CA VAL A 15 15.07 28.27 -15.77
C VAL A 15 13.70 27.78 -15.36
N VAL A 16 12.80 27.63 -16.32
CA VAL A 16 11.44 27.17 -16.08
C VAL A 16 11.17 25.95 -16.94
N VAL A 17 10.76 24.86 -16.31
CA VAL A 17 10.20 23.70 -17.02
C VAL A 17 8.71 23.92 -17.16
N THR A 18 8.13 23.55 -18.30
CA THR A 18 6.68 23.49 -18.50
C THR A 18 6.32 22.18 -19.22
N LEU A 19 5.35 21.45 -18.68
CA LEU A 19 4.82 20.23 -19.31
C LEU A 19 3.77 20.58 -20.36
N ALA A 20 3.69 19.75 -21.41
CA ALA A 20 2.63 19.87 -22.43
C ALA A 20 1.25 19.41 -21.90
N THR A 21 1.24 18.59 -20.85
CA THR A 21 0.04 18.08 -20.17
C THR A 21 -0.23 18.80 -18.85
N SER A 22 -1.42 18.62 -18.28
CA SER A 22 -1.72 19.13 -16.93
C SER A 22 -0.88 18.41 -15.86
N GLN A 23 -0.63 19.08 -14.72
CA GLN A 23 0.09 18.49 -13.59
C GLN A 23 -0.65 17.31 -12.95
N ASP A 24 -1.98 17.26 -13.09
CA ASP A 24 -2.82 16.16 -12.58
C ASP A 24 -2.83 14.93 -13.51
N THR A 25 -2.11 14.98 -14.64
CA THR A 25 -2.02 13.84 -15.56
C THR A 25 -1.26 12.70 -14.89
N VAL A 26 -1.89 11.53 -14.85
CA VAL A 26 -1.29 10.29 -14.35
C VAL A 26 -0.64 9.55 -15.50
N PHE A 27 0.69 9.49 -15.49
CA PHE A 27 1.49 8.74 -16.45
C PHE A 27 1.58 7.26 -16.09
N ARG A 28 1.76 6.44 -17.11
CA ARG A 28 1.92 4.98 -17.04
C ARG A 28 3.21 4.57 -17.74
N PRO A 29 3.65 3.31 -17.58
CA PRO A 29 4.72 2.75 -18.40
C PRO A 29 4.50 3.06 -19.89
N ASP A 30 5.58 3.44 -20.57
CA ASP A 30 5.63 3.78 -21.99
C ASP A 30 4.91 5.06 -22.43
N ASP A 31 4.24 5.78 -21.53
CA ASP A 31 3.69 7.10 -21.85
C ASP A 31 4.81 8.08 -22.19
N THR A 32 4.46 9.08 -23.00
CA THR A 32 5.39 10.16 -23.39
C THR A 32 5.20 11.38 -22.50
N VAL A 33 6.22 11.75 -21.73
CA VAL A 33 6.28 13.02 -20.99
C VAL A 33 6.97 14.04 -21.90
N SER A 34 6.28 15.12 -22.27
CA SER A 34 6.82 16.15 -23.15
C SER A 34 6.57 17.55 -22.63
N GLY A 35 7.35 18.51 -23.10
CA GLY A 35 7.29 19.89 -22.64
C GLY A 35 8.36 20.77 -23.26
N HIS A 36 8.62 21.90 -22.62
CA HIS A 36 9.70 22.81 -22.97
C HIS A 36 10.41 23.33 -21.72
N VAL A 37 11.70 23.65 -21.87
CA VAL A 37 12.50 24.39 -20.91
C VAL A 37 12.66 25.80 -21.45
N THR A 38 12.22 26.80 -20.69
CA THR A 38 12.47 28.21 -20.96
C THR A 38 13.64 28.68 -20.12
N LEU A 39 14.64 29.27 -20.76
CA LEU A 39 15.81 29.87 -20.12
C LEU A 39 15.83 31.36 -20.46
N SER A 40 15.93 32.21 -19.45
CA SER A 40 16.18 33.65 -19.64
C SER A 40 17.40 34.06 -18.82
N THR A 41 18.22 34.95 -19.37
CA THR A 41 19.44 35.41 -18.72
C THR A 41 19.42 36.94 -18.53
N PRO A 42 19.83 37.47 -17.36
CA PRO A 42 19.91 38.91 -17.15
C PRO A 42 21.23 39.52 -17.65
N PHE A 43 22.20 38.69 -18.02
CA PHE A 43 23.52 39.07 -18.54
C PHE A 43 23.97 38.07 -19.62
N PRO A 44 24.96 38.43 -20.48
CA PRO A 44 25.47 37.52 -21.49
C PRO A 44 26.07 36.27 -20.85
N LEU A 45 25.57 35.10 -21.22
CA LEU A 45 25.94 33.84 -20.59
C LEU A 45 26.33 32.81 -21.66
N THR A 46 27.39 32.04 -21.44
CA THR A 46 27.72 30.89 -22.29
C THR A 46 27.53 29.60 -21.48
N PRO A 47 26.32 29.00 -21.51
CA PRO A 47 26.08 27.74 -20.83
C PRO A 47 26.99 26.63 -21.38
N GLN A 48 27.44 25.75 -20.49
CA GLN A 48 28.06 24.48 -20.89
C GLN A 48 27.00 23.46 -21.28
N ALA A 49 25.86 23.46 -20.59
CA ALA A 49 24.72 22.61 -20.89
C ALA A 49 23.42 23.18 -20.34
N VAL A 50 22.32 22.80 -20.99
CA VAL A 50 20.96 22.92 -20.45
C VAL A 50 20.44 21.50 -20.38
N GLU A 51 20.56 20.88 -19.21
CA GLU A 51 20.15 19.50 -19.02
C GLU A 51 18.68 19.43 -18.64
N VAL A 52 17.97 18.45 -19.16
CA VAL A 52 16.64 18.06 -18.69
C VAL A 52 16.67 16.58 -18.33
N SER A 53 16.11 16.25 -17.17
CA SER A 53 16.09 14.89 -16.65
C SER A 53 14.67 14.46 -16.29
N LEU A 54 14.25 13.30 -16.77
CA LEU A 54 13.12 12.56 -16.20
C LEU A 54 13.66 11.59 -15.15
N TRP A 55 13.09 11.60 -13.96
CA TRP A 55 13.56 10.75 -12.86
C TRP A 55 12.41 10.18 -12.03
N GLY A 56 12.72 9.10 -11.33
CA GLY A 56 11.92 8.54 -10.25
C GLY A 56 12.80 8.18 -9.07
N GLU A 57 12.32 8.39 -7.85
CA GLU A 57 13.04 8.05 -6.62
C GLU A 57 12.09 7.61 -5.51
N SER A 58 12.57 6.77 -4.60
CA SER A 58 11.91 6.53 -3.31
C SER A 58 12.70 7.17 -2.19
N LYS A 59 12.04 7.99 -1.37
CA LYS A 59 12.61 8.65 -0.20
C LYS A 59 12.02 8.05 1.06
N VAL A 60 12.86 7.77 2.04
CA VAL A 60 12.45 7.35 3.39
C VAL A 60 13.24 8.14 4.40
N TRP A 61 12.55 8.65 5.44
CA TRP A 61 13.18 9.28 6.59
C TRP A 61 12.54 8.77 7.88
N ILE A 62 13.28 7.96 8.63
CA ILE A 62 12.88 7.40 9.92
C ILE A 62 13.67 8.08 11.04
N ARG A 63 13.00 8.32 12.17
CA ARG A 63 13.63 8.82 13.38
C ARG A 63 13.37 7.87 14.56
N ARG A 64 14.43 7.50 15.29
CA ARG A 64 14.37 6.71 16.52
C ARG A 64 14.88 7.51 17.70
N SER A 65 14.12 7.57 18.78
CA SER A 65 14.57 8.18 20.03
C SER A 65 15.59 7.26 20.72
N SER A 66 16.74 7.79 21.10
CA SER A 66 17.64 7.18 22.07
C SER A 66 17.45 7.87 23.42
N SER A 67 17.16 7.10 24.47
CA SER A 67 17.01 7.66 25.82
C SER A 67 18.36 8.20 26.31
N SER A 68 18.41 9.49 26.61
CA SER A 68 19.55 10.12 27.30
C SER A 68 19.17 10.39 28.75
N SER A 69 20.12 10.18 29.66
CA SER A 69 19.94 10.29 31.11
C SER A 69 19.69 11.72 31.62
N ASN A 70 19.70 12.74 30.74
CA ASN A 70 19.73 14.16 31.09
C ASN A 70 18.56 15.01 30.53
N ASN A 71 17.32 14.50 30.53
CA ASN A 71 16.12 15.22 30.05
C ASN A 71 16.16 15.72 28.58
N SER A 72 17.19 15.38 27.81
CA SER A 72 17.24 15.56 26.35
C SER A 72 16.80 14.26 25.69
N THR A 73 16.02 14.36 24.61
CA THR A 73 15.78 13.21 23.72
C THR A 73 16.72 13.35 22.53
N ASP A 74 17.72 12.48 22.47
CA ASP A 74 18.58 12.39 21.30
C ASP A 74 17.90 11.49 20.28
N TYR A 75 18.06 11.83 19.00
CA TYR A 75 17.44 11.08 17.91
C TYR A 75 18.50 10.51 16.98
N GLN A 76 18.33 9.23 16.66
CA GLN A 76 19.00 8.56 15.56
C GLN A 76 18.13 8.72 14.31
N HIS A 77 18.76 9.16 13.22
CA HIS A 77 18.10 9.37 11.95
C HIS A 77 18.55 8.30 10.95
N TYR A 78 17.58 7.79 10.20
CA TYR A 78 17.82 6.86 9.11
C TYR A 78 17.17 7.45 7.87
N ARG A 79 17.92 7.51 6.78
CA ARG A 79 17.46 8.05 5.50
C ARG A 79 17.90 7.17 4.35
N ASP A 80 17.05 7.09 3.34
CA ASP A 80 17.40 6.47 2.08
C ASP A 80 16.72 7.22 0.94
N ASN A 81 17.52 7.64 -0.05
CA ASN A 81 17.07 8.25 -1.29
C ASN A 81 17.44 7.27 -2.41
N ALA A 82 16.54 6.34 -2.71
CA ALA A 82 16.78 5.31 -3.71
C ALA A 82 16.38 5.81 -5.10
N PRO A 83 17.33 6.02 -6.03
CA PRO A 83 16.96 6.30 -7.41
C PRO A 83 16.27 5.06 -8.01
N LEU A 84 15.15 5.26 -8.69
CA LEU A 84 14.42 4.23 -9.42
C LEU A 84 14.88 4.20 -10.88
N PHE A 85 14.96 5.37 -11.50
CA PHE A 85 15.55 5.59 -12.83
C PHE A 85 15.89 7.08 -12.99
N THR A 86 16.81 7.40 -13.90
CA THR A 86 17.08 8.76 -14.36
C THR A 86 17.47 8.73 -15.83
N VAL A 87 16.82 9.55 -16.65
CA VAL A 87 17.15 9.74 -18.07
C VAL A 87 17.42 11.23 -18.28
N THR A 88 18.60 11.58 -18.78
CA THR A 88 19.02 12.98 -18.96
C THR A 88 19.36 13.27 -20.42
N TYR A 89 18.92 14.41 -20.93
CA TYR A 89 19.31 14.96 -22.23
C TYR A 89 19.92 16.35 -22.05
N ASN A 90 20.95 16.65 -22.84
CA ASN A 90 21.40 18.03 -23.01
C ASN A 90 20.63 18.66 -24.16
N LEU A 91 19.86 19.71 -23.87
CA LEU A 91 19.08 20.47 -24.84
C LEU A 91 19.88 21.59 -25.53
N PHE A 92 21.13 21.80 -25.11
CA PHE A 92 22.03 22.82 -25.63
C PHE A 92 23.32 22.17 -26.17
N PRO A 93 23.26 21.52 -27.35
CA PRO A 93 24.37 20.72 -27.87
C PRO A 93 25.54 21.57 -28.39
N ASP A 94 25.28 22.78 -28.87
CA ASP A 94 26.28 23.70 -29.44
C ASP A 94 26.42 24.94 -28.55
N PRO A 95 27.41 24.95 -27.62
CA PRO A 95 27.59 26.07 -26.70
C PRO A 95 27.82 27.39 -27.42
N HIS A 96 26.93 28.35 -27.19
CA HIS A 96 27.06 29.71 -27.68
C HIS A 96 26.59 30.71 -26.61
N GLN A 97 26.96 31.98 -26.81
CA GLN A 97 26.60 33.04 -25.89
C GLN A 97 25.13 33.42 -26.05
N LEU A 98 24.36 33.24 -24.98
CA LEU A 98 23.01 33.74 -24.81
C LEU A 98 23.05 35.22 -24.44
N GLN A 99 22.23 36.01 -25.11
CA GLN A 99 22.06 37.45 -24.88
C GLN A 99 20.98 37.75 -23.83
N PRO A 100 21.15 38.83 -23.04
CA PRO A 100 20.16 39.27 -22.08
C PRO A 100 18.82 39.64 -22.70
N GLY A 101 17.73 39.43 -21.95
CA GLY A 101 16.39 39.87 -22.34
C GLY A 101 15.75 39.06 -23.47
N GLN A 102 16.31 37.89 -23.78
CA GLN A 102 15.75 36.91 -24.71
C GLN A 102 15.35 35.64 -23.96
N ASP A 103 14.23 35.04 -24.36
CA ASP A 103 13.78 33.76 -23.86
C ASP A 103 14.16 32.65 -24.85
N TYR A 104 14.94 31.69 -24.37
CA TYR A 104 15.36 30.52 -25.13
C TYR A 104 14.48 29.33 -24.75
N ASN A 105 13.82 28.74 -25.73
CA ASN A 105 12.87 27.65 -25.51
C ASN A 105 13.40 26.35 -26.12
N PHE A 106 13.51 25.32 -25.28
CA PHE A 106 14.06 24.03 -25.66
C PHE A 106 13.02 22.92 -25.47
N PRO A 107 12.52 22.29 -26.54
CA PRO A 107 11.56 21.20 -26.41
C PRO A 107 12.22 19.93 -25.90
N PHE A 108 11.47 19.12 -25.15
CA PHE A 108 11.90 17.79 -24.73
C PHE A 108 10.76 16.78 -24.81
N HIS A 109 11.13 15.51 -24.91
CA HIS A 109 10.23 14.38 -24.75
C HIS A 109 10.98 13.20 -24.12
N PHE A 110 10.32 12.46 -23.27
CA PHE A 110 10.81 11.25 -22.64
C PHE A 110 9.75 10.15 -22.73
N ARG A 111 10.19 8.90 -22.78
CA ARG A 111 9.31 7.75 -22.58
C ARG A 111 9.50 7.23 -21.16
N VAL A 112 8.41 7.08 -20.41
CA VAL A 112 8.46 6.57 -19.04
C VAL A 112 8.86 5.10 -19.06
N PRO A 113 9.93 4.69 -18.34
CA PRO A 113 10.34 3.28 -18.32
C PRO A 113 9.33 2.43 -17.54
N GLU A 114 9.26 1.14 -17.87
CA GLU A 114 8.38 0.20 -17.16
C GLU A 114 8.88 -0.15 -15.75
N GLY A 115 10.21 -0.20 -15.59
CA GLY A 115 10.86 -0.64 -14.35
C GLY A 115 12.09 0.17 -13.98
N THR A 116 12.69 -0.20 -12.86
CA THR A 116 13.91 0.40 -12.36
C THR A 116 15.12 -0.06 -13.17
N ALA A 117 16.12 0.82 -13.30
CA ALA A 117 17.36 0.53 -14.02
C ALA A 117 18.49 0.06 -13.09
N PHE A 118 18.25 0.01 -11.77
CA PHE A 118 19.29 -0.14 -10.76
C PHE A 118 19.16 -1.44 -9.97
N THR A 119 20.30 -1.92 -9.49
CA THR A 119 20.44 -2.93 -8.44
C THR A 119 21.04 -2.26 -7.19
N ARG A 120 20.58 -2.64 -6.00
CA ARG A 120 21.04 -2.08 -4.72
C ARG A 120 21.46 -3.14 -3.67
N PRO A 121 22.16 -4.23 -4.03
CA PRO A 121 22.44 -5.33 -3.08
C PRO A 121 23.37 -4.92 -1.93
N GLU A 122 24.19 -3.89 -2.11
CA GLU A 122 25.15 -3.43 -1.10
C GLU A 122 24.62 -2.27 -0.24
N CYS A 123 23.41 -1.77 -0.52
CA CYS A 123 22.86 -0.61 0.18
C CYS A 123 22.24 -0.96 1.54
N TYR A 124 21.86 -2.22 1.76
CA TYR A 124 21.13 -2.64 2.96
C TYR A 124 21.86 -3.77 3.68
N ARG A 125 21.58 -3.92 4.98
CA ARG A 125 22.17 -4.97 5.82
C ARG A 125 21.96 -6.37 5.25
N ASP A 126 20.71 -6.67 4.91
CA ASP A 126 20.30 -7.92 4.31
C ASP A 126 19.57 -7.63 2.99
N PRO A 127 20.23 -7.83 1.84
CA PRO A 127 19.62 -7.60 0.53
C PRO A 127 18.50 -8.59 0.20
N THR A 128 18.43 -9.72 0.91
CA THR A 128 17.41 -10.77 0.70
C THR A 128 16.21 -10.65 1.64
N GLU A 129 16.23 -9.63 2.50
CA GLU A 129 15.19 -9.40 3.49
C GLU A 129 13.83 -9.12 2.85
N GLN A 130 12.88 -10.01 3.11
CA GLN A 130 11.48 -9.78 2.77
C GLN A 130 10.87 -8.75 3.73
N PRO A 131 9.97 -7.88 3.25
CA PRO A 131 9.28 -7.96 1.96
C PRO A 131 9.91 -7.13 0.83
N TYR A 132 11.12 -6.61 1.02
CA TYR A 132 11.76 -5.68 0.09
C TYR A 132 12.43 -6.40 -1.09
N THR A 133 12.89 -5.62 -2.07
CA THR A 133 13.75 -6.09 -3.16
C THR A 133 14.96 -5.18 -3.29
N VAL A 134 16.06 -5.71 -3.83
CA VAL A 134 17.24 -4.94 -4.27
C VAL A 134 17.52 -5.10 -5.75
N LEU A 135 16.70 -5.90 -6.44
CA LEU A 135 16.81 -6.21 -7.86
C LEU A 135 15.89 -5.27 -8.67
N PRO A 136 16.09 -5.17 -10.00
CA PRO A 136 15.20 -4.41 -10.85
C PRO A 136 13.75 -4.89 -10.70
N HIS A 137 12.82 -3.94 -10.67
CA HIS A 137 11.40 -4.19 -10.46
C HIS A 137 10.56 -3.15 -11.19
N ASN A 138 9.26 -3.39 -11.36
CA ASN A 138 8.35 -2.42 -11.96
C ASN A 138 8.31 -1.12 -11.14
N LEU A 139 8.11 0.02 -11.80
CA LEU A 139 8.00 1.28 -11.09
C LEU A 139 6.79 1.27 -10.12
N PRO A 140 6.96 1.63 -8.84
CA PRO A 140 5.85 1.79 -7.90
C PRO A 140 4.95 2.98 -8.27
N PRO A 141 3.69 3.05 -7.81
CA PRO A 141 2.87 4.25 -7.97
C PRO A 141 3.50 5.46 -7.25
N THR A 142 3.18 6.68 -7.69
CA THR A 142 3.39 7.88 -6.87
C THR A 142 2.69 7.67 -5.52
N PHE A 143 3.44 7.84 -4.45
CA PHE A 143 2.99 7.49 -3.11
C PHE A 143 3.60 8.41 -2.07
N PHE A 144 2.82 8.77 -1.06
CA PHE A 144 3.34 9.48 0.10
C PHE A 144 2.69 8.95 1.38
N PHE A 145 3.52 8.77 2.40
CA PHE A 145 3.15 8.45 3.76
C PHE A 145 3.90 9.39 4.70
N GLY A 146 3.17 10.11 5.54
CA GLY A 146 3.73 11.08 6.48
C GLY A 146 2.88 12.34 6.53
N TYR A 147 3.35 13.33 7.28
CA TYR A 147 2.70 14.64 7.37
C TYR A 147 3.21 15.61 6.29
N SER A 148 4.52 15.61 6.05
CA SER A 148 5.20 16.45 5.06
C SER A 148 6.53 15.79 4.67
N GLU A 149 6.98 16.04 3.44
CA GLU A 149 8.28 15.59 2.92
C GLU A 149 9.45 16.17 3.72
N ASP A 150 9.26 17.35 4.31
CA ASP A 150 10.29 18.08 5.06
C ASP A 150 10.45 17.63 6.52
N ILE A 151 9.60 16.73 7.00
CA ILE A 151 9.54 16.32 8.42
C ILE A 151 9.90 14.84 8.55
N PRO A 152 10.71 14.42 9.54
CA PRO A 152 10.99 13.00 9.77
C PRO A 152 9.73 12.14 9.93
N ASP A 153 9.92 10.82 9.85
CA ASP A 153 8.88 9.81 9.95
C ASP A 153 7.95 9.80 8.72
N ASN A 154 8.55 10.02 7.54
CA ASN A 154 7.90 10.01 6.24
C ASN A 154 8.53 9.00 5.28
N ALA A 155 7.78 8.64 4.25
CA ALA A 155 8.25 7.87 3.12
C ALA A 155 7.43 8.21 1.88
N GLY A 156 8.05 8.25 0.71
CA GLY A 156 7.35 8.50 -0.54
C GLY A 156 8.08 7.99 -1.75
N VAL A 157 7.32 7.87 -2.84
CA VAL A 157 7.77 7.58 -4.19
C VAL A 157 7.41 8.78 -5.04
N PHE A 158 8.41 9.38 -5.65
CA PHE A 158 8.30 10.63 -6.38
C PHE A 158 8.84 10.47 -7.80
N TYR A 159 8.21 11.20 -8.72
CA TYR A 159 8.62 11.29 -10.10
C TYR A 159 8.60 12.74 -10.51
N GLY A 160 9.51 13.14 -11.41
CA GLY A 160 9.55 14.51 -11.86
C GLY A 160 10.41 14.71 -13.09
N VAL A 161 10.26 15.90 -13.66
CA VAL A 161 11.14 16.45 -14.70
C VAL A 161 11.91 17.61 -14.09
N THR A 162 13.23 17.55 -14.15
CA THR A 162 14.12 18.62 -13.67
C THR A 162 14.94 19.18 -14.82
N ALA A 163 14.90 20.49 -15.03
CA ALA A 163 15.88 21.19 -15.86
C ALA A 163 16.99 21.80 -15.01
N ARG A 164 18.21 21.78 -15.51
CA ARG A 164 19.41 22.34 -14.87
C ARG A 164 20.22 23.15 -15.87
N LEU A 165 20.60 24.35 -15.46
CA LEU A 165 21.55 25.20 -16.20
C LEU A 165 22.95 25.00 -15.64
N ILE A 166 23.85 24.48 -16.46
CA ILE A 166 25.26 24.31 -16.11
C ILE A 166 26.03 25.41 -16.82
N ALA A 167 26.55 26.38 -16.05
CA ALA A 167 27.37 27.45 -16.58
C ALA A 167 28.44 27.91 -15.58
N PRO A 168 29.66 28.27 -16.03
CA PRO A 168 30.72 28.74 -15.14
C PRO A 168 30.30 29.99 -14.38
N GLY A 169 30.53 29.99 -13.06
CA GLY A 169 30.24 31.14 -12.20
C GLY A 169 28.75 31.40 -11.94
N VAL A 170 27.85 30.56 -12.47
CA VAL A 170 26.40 30.64 -12.22
C VAL A 170 26.00 29.48 -11.34
N GLY A 171 25.48 29.78 -10.16
CA GLY A 171 24.91 28.78 -9.27
C GLY A 171 24.32 29.38 -7.99
N VAL A 172 23.66 28.53 -7.24
CA VAL A 172 23.01 28.87 -5.97
C VAL A 172 23.82 28.31 -4.81
N GLY A 173 23.96 29.10 -3.76
CA GLY A 173 24.60 28.66 -2.51
C GLY A 173 26.13 28.65 -2.55
N LYS A 174 26.72 28.13 -1.47
CA LYS A 174 28.19 28.11 -1.26
C LYS A 174 28.91 27.11 -2.16
N ASP A 175 28.20 26.06 -2.59
CA ASP A 175 28.74 24.98 -3.41
C ASP A 175 28.51 25.20 -4.92
N VAL A 176 27.98 26.37 -5.29
CA VAL A 176 27.66 26.77 -6.68
C VAL A 176 26.80 25.70 -7.37
N GLU A 177 25.66 25.38 -6.76
CA GLU A 177 24.74 24.39 -7.33
C GLU A 177 24.09 24.95 -8.61
N PRO A 178 23.94 24.13 -9.67
CA PRO A 178 23.26 24.55 -10.89
C PRO A 178 21.87 25.15 -10.60
N VAL A 179 21.54 26.26 -11.27
CA VAL A 179 20.17 26.78 -11.26
C VAL A 179 19.27 25.70 -11.85
N SER A 180 18.20 25.34 -11.13
CA SER A 180 17.34 24.24 -11.52
C SER A 180 15.86 24.52 -11.24
N SER A 181 15.02 23.86 -12.01
CA SER A 181 13.56 23.90 -11.87
C SER A 181 13.01 22.50 -12.06
N THR A 182 12.07 22.12 -11.19
CA THR A 182 11.52 20.77 -11.12
C THR A 182 10.01 20.83 -11.14
N ILE A 183 9.39 20.02 -11.99
CA ILE A 183 7.95 19.77 -11.99
C ILE A 183 7.70 18.31 -11.58
N PRO A 184 6.93 18.05 -10.52
CA PRO A 184 6.53 16.70 -10.15
C PRO A 184 5.52 16.14 -11.16
N ILE A 185 5.51 14.83 -11.33
CA ILE A 185 4.51 14.11 -12.13
C ILE A 185 3.88 12.97 -11.32
N LEU A 186 2.65 12.61 -11.67
CA LEU A 186 1.96 11.46 -11.10
C LEU A 186 2.20 10.23 -11.97
N PHE A 187 2.48 9.10 -11.34
CA PHE A 187 2.71 7.82 -12.01
C PHE A 187 1.86 6.72 -11.38
N GLN A 188 1.32 5.84 -12.23
CA GLN A 188 0.54 4.69 -11.84
C GLN A 188 0.96 3.47 -12.67
N PRO A 189 1.45 2.38 -12.05
CA PRO A 189 1.79 1.17 -12.80
C PRO A 189 0.55 0.55 -13.44
N LEU A 190 0.77 -0.20 -14.52
CA LEU A 190 -0.25 -1.05 -15.11
C LEU A 190 -0.59 -2.17 -14.12
N ASN A 191 -1.87 -2.52 -14.04
CA ASN A 191 -2.31 -3.67 -13.28
C ASN A 191 -1.92 -4.94 -14.06
N PRO A 192 -0.91 -5.73 -13.61
CA PRO A 192 -0.50 -6.92 -14.36
C PRO A 192 -1.59 -8.00 -14.34
N ASN A 193 -2.59 -7.87 -13.47
CA ASN A 193 -3.52 -8.93 -13.15
C ASN A 193 -4.90 -8.84 -13.82
N VAL A 194 -5.10 -7.92 -14.77
CA VAL A 194 -6.40 -7.68 -15.43
C VAL A 194 -6.97 -8.94 -16.11
N ARG A 195 -6.13 -9.91 -16.49
CA ARG A 195 -6.54 -11.10 -17.27
C ARG A 195 -6.57 -12.41 -16.49
N PHE A 196 -6.30 -12.41 -15.19
CA PHE A 196 -6.22 -13.66 -14.44
C PHE A 196 -7.53 -13.96 -13.72
N SER A 197 -7.93 -15.24 -13.75
CA SER A 197 -9.03 -15.73 -12.92
C SER A 197 -8.73 -15.46 -11.45
N PRO A 198 -9.73 -15.02 -10.66
CA PRO A 198 -9.54 -14.74 -9.25
C PRO A 198 -9.14 -16.03 -8.53
N SER A 199 -7.93 -16.07 -7.97
CA SER A 199 -7.57 -17.09 -6.99
C SER A 199 -8.42 -16.84 -5.74
N ILE A 200 -9.03 -17.90 -5.21
CA ILE A 200 -9.90 -17.82 -4.03
C ILE A 200 -9.16 -18.43 -2.85
N LEU A 201 -9.08 -17.70 -1.74
CA LEU A 201 -8.52 -18.20 -0.48
C LEU A 201 -9.67 -18.65 0.41
N ARG A 202 -9.73 -19.96 0.71
CA ARG A 202 -10.72 -20.56 1.61
C ARG A 202 -10.13 -20.70 3.01
N HIS A 203 -10.83 -20.13 3.99
CA HIS A 203 -10.51 -20.26 5.42
C HIS A 203 -11.67 -20.96 6.11
N THR A 204 -11.40 -21.97 6.94
CA THR A 204 -12.44 -22.76 7.62
C THR A 204 -12.30 -22.72 9.14
N LYS A 205 -13.41 -22.87 9.85
CA LYS A 205 -13.45 -23.06 11.31
C LYS A 205 -14.61 -23.95 11.71
N ASN A 206 -14.30 -24.92 12.58
CA ASN A 206 -15.29 -25.86 13.10
C ASN A 206 -15.88 -25.35 14.41
N PHE A 207 -17.17 -25.62 14.60
CA PHE A 207 -17.93 -25.27 15.78
C PHE A 207 -18.83 -26.44 16.18
N THR A 208 -19.22 -26.45 17.46
CA THR A 208 -20.18 -27.40 18.01
C THR A 208 -21.37 -26.66 18.57
N LEU A 209 -22.57 -27.05 18.14
CA LEU A 209 -23.85 -26.59 18.67
C LEU A 209 -24.46 -27.69 19.53
N ALA A 210 -24.72 -27.37 20.80
CA ALA A 210 -25.55 -28.17 21.69
C ALA A 210 -26.80 -27.37 22.07
N SER A 211 -27.98 -27.82 21.63
CA SER A 211 -29.25 -27.14 21.93
C SER A 211 -30.47 -28.03 21.69
N SER A 212 -31.48 -27.90 22.55
CA SER A 212 -32.81 -28.48 22.35
C SER A 212 -33.52 -27.97 21.09
N SER A 213 -33.15 -26.81 20.53
CA SER A 213 -33.72 -26.30 19.27
C SER A 213 -33.48 -27.21 18.06
N LEU A 214 -32.49 -28.11 18.18
CA LEU A 214 -32.16 -29.12 17.17
C LEU A 214 -33.16 -30.30 17.11
N THR A 215 -34.13 -30.35 18.02
CA THR A 215 -35.20 -31.38 18.04
C THR A 215 -36.45 -30.98 17.25
N GLY A 216 -36.42 -29.83 16.58
CA GLY A 216 -37.58 -29.28 15.85
C GLY A 216 -38.60 -28.56 16.73
N ALA A 217 -38.36 -28.45 18.04
CA ALA A 217 -39.15 -27.58 18.91
C ALA A 217 -38.92 -26.11 18.53
N GLU A 218 -40.00 -25.33 18.41
CA GLU A 218 -39.90 -23.89 18.15
C GLU A 218 -39.05 -23.21 19.24
N PRO A 219 -38.07 -22.37 18.87
CA PRO A 219 -37.19 -21.69 19.84
C PRO A 219 -37.96 -20.89 20.91
N SER A 220 -39.08 -20.28 20.52
CA SER A 220 -39.96 -19.50 21.40
C SER A 220 -40.59 -20.33 22.52
N LYS A 221 -40.75 -21.65 22.33
CA LYS A 221 -41.34 -22.57 23.31
C LYS A 221 -40.30 -23.16 24.27
N ILE A 222 -39.01 -22.98 24.00
CA ILE A 222 -37.93 -23.48 24.86
C ILE A 222 -37.78 -22.54 26.06
N GLY A 223 -38.35 -22.93 27.20
CA GLY A 223 -38.28 -22.17 28.45
C GLY A 223 -36.87 -22.08 29.06
N PHE A 224 -36.64 -21.11 29.93
CA PHE A 224 -35.33 -20.84 30.58
C PHE A 224 -34.74 -22.07 31.29
N ARG A 225 -35.57 -22.89 31.95
CA ARG A 225 -35.13 -24.12 32.62
C ARG A 225 -34.53 -25.14 31.64
N GLN A 226 -35.16 -25.32 30.47
CA GLN A 226 -34.66 -26.20 29.42
C GLN A 226 -33.32 -25.70 28.88
N ARG A 227 -33.17 -24.37 28.69
CA ARG A 227 -31.92 -23.75 28.23
C ARG A 227 -30.76 -23.91 29.22
N MET A 228 -31.06 -23.92 30.52
CA MET A 228 -30.08 -24.23 31.57
C MET A 228 -29.72 -25.71 31.53
N HIS A 229 -30.70 -26.60 31.39
CA HIS A 229 -30.45 -28.04 31.27
C HIS A 229 -29.58 -28.38 30.04
N ASP A 230 -29.80 -27.72 28.91
CA ASP A 230 -28.99 -27.87 27.68
C ASP A 230 -27.49 -27.62 27.91
N ARG A 231 -27.12 -26.78 28.89
CA ARG A 231 -25.71 -26.47 29.18
C ARG A 231 -25.00 -27.56 29.98
N PHE A 232 -25.75 -28.35 30.75
CA PHE A 232 -25.18 -29.32 31.70
C PHE A 232 -25.50 -30.77 31.34
N SER A 233 -26.48 -31.01 30.47
CA SER A 233 -26.87 -32.36 30.09
C SER A 233 -26.04 -32.90 28.93
N SER A 234 -25.51 -34.11 29.11
CA SER A 234 -24.87 -34.89 28.06
C SER A 234 -25.85 -35.38 26.98
N GLN A 235 -27.15 -35.43 27.29
CA GLN A 235 -28.22 -35.88 26.38
C GLN A 235 -28.71 -34.79 25.42
N THR A 236 -28.25 -33.54 25.61
CA THR A 236 -28.61 -32.43 24.73
C THR A 236 -28.20 -32.75 23.29
N PRO A 237 -29.09 -32.60 22.28
CA PRO A 237 -28.75 -32.81 20.89
C PRO A 237 -27.53 -31.96 20.48
N LYS A 238 -26.61 -32.58 19.74
CA LYS A 238 -25.35 -31.96 19.31
C LYS A 238 -25.16 -32.04 17.80
N MET A 239 -24.63 -30.98 17.24
CA MET A 239 -24.28 -30.88 15.83
C MET A 239 -22.92 -30.18 15.71
N ASP A 240 -21.98 -30.81 15.01
CA ASP A 240 -20.71 -30.20 14.62
C ASP A 240 -20.85 -29.65 13.20
N PHE A 241 -20.33 -28.45 12.98
CA PHE A 241 -20.41 -27.80 11.68
C PHE A 241 -19.15 -26.99 11.38
N GLU A 242 -18.87 -26.83 10.10
CA GLU A 242 -17.83 -25.97 9.55
C GLU A 242 -18.48 -24.67 9.04
N VAL A 243 -17.84 -23.55 9.35
CA VAL A 243 -18.05 -22.28 8.64
C VAL A 243 -16.79 -22.03 7.83
N ALA A 244 -16.95 -21.82 6.52
CA ALA A 244 -15.85 -21.38 5.67
C ALA A 244 -16.13 -20.01 5.08
N VAL A 245 -15.07 -19.24 4.86
CA VAL A 245 -15.12 -17.96 4.16
C VAL A 245 -14.09 -17.98 3.05
N GLU A 246 -14.53 -17.58 1.87
CA GLU A 246 -13.77 -17.59 0.64
C GLU A 246 -13.65 -16.16 0.11
N ILE A 247 -12.43 -15.63 0.16
CA ILE A 247 -12.12 -14.25 -0.24
C ILE A 247 -11.19 -14.29 -1.46
N PRO A 248 -11.42 -13.45 -2.49
CA PRO A 248 -10.47 -13.31 -3.59
C PRO A 248 -9.09 -12.89 -3.08
N ALA A 249 -8.05 -13.60 -3.51
CA ALA A 249 -6.66 -13.27 -3.17
C ALA A 249 -6.18 -11.99 -3.86
N ARG A 250 -6.89 -11.54 -4.90
CA ARG A 250 -6.58 -10.37 -5.70
C ARG A 250 -7.78 -9.44 -5.71
N LEU A 251 -7.51 -8.17 -5.46
CA LEU A 251 -8.53 -7.13 -5.45
C LEU A 251 -8.05 -5.97 -6.33
N ASN A 252 -8.97 -5.13 -6.80
CA ASN A 252 -8.64 -3.93 -7.54
C ASN A 252 -9.26 -2.71 -6.84
N ALA A 253 -8.52 -1.61 -6.80
CA ALA A 253 -9.04 -0.36 -6.29
C ALA A 253 -10.33 0.06 -7.03
N ALA A 254 -11.22 0.77 -6.33
CA ALA A 254 -12.52 1.21 -6.83
C ALA A 254 -13.53 0.10 -7.24
N GLN A 255 -13.12 -1.16 -7.30
CA GLN A 255 -13.96 -2.27 -7.75
C GLN A 255 -14.68 -2.98 -6.61
N GLU A 256 -15.80 -3.60 -6.96
CA GLU A 256 -16.50 -4.55 -6.11
C GLU A 256 -15.84 -5.93 -6.20
N PHE A 257 -15.81 -6.64 -5.09
CA PHE A 257 -15.38 -8.03 -5.03
C PHE A 257 -16.44 -8.85 -4.29
N GLN A 258 -16.61 -10.08 -4.76
CA GLN A 258 -17.52 -11.03 -4.15
C GLN A 258 -16.74 -11.95 -3.22
N PHE A 259 -17.31 -12.26 -2.06
CA PHE A 259 -16.80 -13.29 -1.18
C PHE A 259 -17.94 -14.21 -0.75
N ARG A 260 -17.60 -15.47 -0.48
CA ARG A 260 -18.58 -16.51 -0.14
C ARG A 260 -18.38 -16.93 1.31
N THR A 261 -19.48 -17.14 2.02
CA THR A 261 -19.48 -17.86 3.29
C THR A 261 -20.26 -19.16 3.11
N SER A 262 -19.66 -20.29 3.45
CA SER A 262 -20.33 -21.59 3.42
C SER A 262 -20.55 -22.12 4.84
N PHE A 263 -21.69 -22.74 5.07
CA PHE A 263 -21.98 -23.53 6.25
C PHE A 263 -22.08 -25.01 5.85
N ALA A 264 -21.46 -25.90 6.61
CA ALA A 264 -21.52 -27.34 6.35
C ALA A 264 -21.64 -28.13 7.65
N VAL A 265 -22.66 -28.98 7.76
CA VAL A 265 -22.80 -29.96 8.84
C VAL A 265 -21.73 -31.04 8.66
N LEU A 266 -20.91 -31.25 9.70
CA LEU A 266 -19.86 -32.26 9.73
C LEU A 266 -20.35 -33.54 10.39
N ASN A 267 -21.02 -33.39 11.54
CA ASN A 267 -21.55 -34.50 12.30
C ASN A 267 -22.87 -34.08 12.97
N LYS A 268 -23.82 -35.01 13.02
CA LYS A 268 -25.17 -34.82 13.54
C LYS A 268 -25.46 -35.95 14.52
N GLY A 269 -25.72 -35.62 15.79
CA GLY A 269 -26.13 -36.63 16.76
C GLY A 269 -27.53 -37.18 16.44
N ASP A 270 -27.80 -38.43 16.82
CA ASP A 270 -29.05 -39.15 16.50
C ASP A 270 -30.32 -38.40 16.95
N ASN A 271 -30.22 -37.55 17.97
CA ASN A 271 -31.33 -36.78 18.53
C ASN A 271 -31.60 -35.44 17.80
N VAL A 272 -30.84 -35.12 16.75
CA VAL A 272 -31.07 -33.93 15.93
C VAL A 272 -32.06 -34.29 14.83
N THR A 273 -33.26 -33.73 14.89
CA THR A 273 -34.30 -33.99 13.88
C THR A 273 -34.42 -32.84 12.89
N HIS A 274 -34.10 -31.61 13.31
CA HIS A 274 -34.26 -30.42 12.47
C HIS A 274 -33.23 -29.35 12.86
N ILE A 275 -32.60 -28.74 11.84
CA ILE A 275 -31.68 -27.62 11.96
C ILE A 275 -32.48 -26.32 11.75
N PRO A 276 -32.54 -25.42 12.76
CA PRO A 276 -33.21 -24.13 12.61
C PRO A 276 -32.63 -23.26 11.48
N PRO A 277 -33.36 -22.21 11.04
CA PRO A 277 -32.84 -21.24 10.09
C PRO A 277 -31.48 -20.68 10.54
N ILE A 278 -30.56 -20.58 9.59
CA ILE A 278 -29.17 -20.15 9.79
C ILE A 278 -29.06 -18.71 9.33
N ASN A 279 -28.75 -17.80 10.24
CA ASN A 279 -28.53 -16.39 9.93
C ASN A 279 -27.02 -16.10 9.90
N ILE A 280 -26.49 -15.85 8.70
CA ILE A 280 -25.08 -15.49 8.48
C ILE A 280 -24.99 -13.98 8.34
N LYS A 281 -24.21 -13.33 9.22
CA LYS A 281 -24.02 -11.88 9.29
C LYS A 281 -22.56 -11.50 9.08
N VAL A 282 -22.30 -10.45 8.33
CA VAL A 282 -20.98 -9.81 8.28
C VAL A 282 -20.93 -8.78 9.39
N LEU A 283 -20.24 -9.10 10.49
CA LEU A 283 -20.16 -8.25 11.68
C LEU A 283 -19.12 -7.13 11.53
N ASP A 284 -18.03 -7.41 10.80
CA ASP A 284 -16.95 -6.47 10.54
C ASP A 284 -16.21 -6.90 9.28
N LEU A 285 -15.93 -5.96 8.38
CA LEU A 285 -15.12 -6.18 7.19
C LEU A 285 -14.15 -5.00 7.04
N LYS A 286 -12.85 -5.29 7.01
CA LYS A 286 -11.80 -4.27 7.00
C LYS A 286 -10.71 -4.61 6.00
N LEU A 287 -10.23 -3.60 5.30
CA LEU A 287 -8.96 -3.62 4.61
C LEU A 287 -7.87 -3.15 5.58
N LEU A 288 -6.90 -4.02 5.85
CA LEU A 288 -5.69 -3.71 6.59
C LEU A 288 -4.61 -3.35 5.58
N ASP A 289 -4.11 -2.13 5.66
CA ASP A 289 -3.09 -1.56 4.80
C ASP A 289 -1.77 -1.48 5.56
N PHE A 290 -0.80 -2.28 5.14
CA PHE A 290 0.52 -2.35 5.74
C PHE A 290 1.50 -1.63 4.84
N THR A 291 2.13 -0.59 5.37
CA THR A 291 3.27 0.05 4.72
C THR A 291 4.53 -0.22 5.52
N PHE A 292 5.52 -0.84 4.88
CA PHE A 292 6.83 -1.14 5.44
C PHE A 292 7.86 -0.19 4.84
N PHE A 293 8.72 0.35 5.70
CA PHE A 293 9.79 1.26 5.34
C PHE A 293 11.11 0.69 5.83
N ARG A 294 12.16 0.82 5.03
CA ARG A 294 13.53 0.64 5.48
C ARG A 294 14.40 1.82 5.07
N ALA A 295 15.39 2.14 5.89
CA ALA A 295 16.39 3.15 5.58
C ALA A 295 17.73 2.83 6.24
N THR A 296 18.81 3.31 5.62
CA THR A 296 20.17 3.25 6.18
C THR A 296 20.40 4.37 7.18
N TYR A 297 21.31 4.17 8.13
CA TYR A 297 21.67 5.19 9.10
C TYR A 297 22.23 6.45 8.44
N ASP A 298 21.68 7.61 8.82
CA ASP A 298 22.12 8.93 8.35
C ASP A 298 23.21 9.47 9.29
N TRP A 299 24.47 9.15 8.95
CA TRP A 299 25.64 9.63 9.69
C TRP A 299 25.75 11.16 9.71
N SER A 300 25.26 11.84 8.67
CA SER A 300 25.35 13.29 8.55
C SER A 300 24.36 14.02 9.47
N ALA A 301 23.22 13.40 9.76
CA ALA A 301 22.23 13.91 10.71
C ALA A 301 22.46 13.40 12.15
N SER A 302 23.46 12.53 12.36
CA SER A 302 23.74 11.94 13.68
C SER A 302 24.06 13.05 14.69
N ASN A 303 23.26 13.12 15.76
CA ASN A 303 23.34 14.08 16.87
C ASN A 303 22.73 15.47 16.66
N THR A 304 21.94 15.70 15.61
CA THR A 304 21.12 16.93 15.53
C THR A 304 19.69 16.64 15.95
N MET A 305 19.16 17.42 16.92
CA MET A 305 17.75 17.30 17.34
C MET A 305 16.75 17.53 16.21
N SER A 306 17.20 18.15 15.13
CA SER A 306 16.37 18.78 14.14
C SER A 306 16.51 18.13 12.75
N GLY A 307 17.66 17.50 12.42
CA GLY A 307 17.85 16.77 11.16
C GLY A 307 17.79 17.64 9.88
N TRP A 308 17.74 18.97 9.97
CA TRP A 308 17.48 19.88 8.83
C TRP A 308 18.66 20.10 7.88
N GLN A 309 19.85 19.59 8.16
CA GLN A 309 21.04 19.83 7.34
C GLN A 309 21.14 18.81 6.20
N HIS A 310 20.35 18.91 5.12
CA HIS A 310 20.47 17.93 4.01
C HIS A 310 20.05 18.39 2.61
N LYS A 311 20.06 19.66 2.24
CA LYS A 311 19.76 19.99 0.82
C LYS A 311 20.87 19.55 -0.17
N ASN A 312 22.12 19.33 0.27
CA ASN A 312 23.28 19.28 -0.63
C ASN A 312 24.27 18.09 -0.43
N TYR A 313 23.83 16.89 -0.02
CA TYR A 313 24.80 15.80 0.24
C TYR A 313 24.84 14.72 -0.85
N LYS A 314 26.05 14.50 -1.39
CA LYS A 314 26.42 13.28 -2.10
C LYS A 314 26.47 12.16 -1.07
N ILE A 315 25.68 11.10 -1.24
CA ILE A 315 25.72 9.91 -0.39
C ILE A 315 27.16 9.36 -0.41
N TYR A 316 27.97 9.71 0.59
CA TYR A 316 29.13 8.93 0.92
C TYR A 316 28.59 7.65 1.54
N THR A 317 28.30 6.66 0.71
CA THR A 317 28.33 5.28 1.16
C THR A 317 29.76 5.08 1.65
N SER A 318 30.03 5.29 2.93
CA SER A 318 31.26 4.78 3.53
C SER A 318 31.28 3.30 3.18
N PRO A 319 32.21 2.84 2.32
CA PRO A 319 32.25 1.45 1.94
C PRO A 319 32.58 0.67 3.22
N GLY A 320 31.59 -0.01 3.80
CA GLY A 320 31.86 -0.97 4.86
C GLY A 320 30.95 -1.07 6.07
N LYS A 321 29.80 -0.37 6.21
CA LYS A 321 28.86 -0.68 7.33
C LYS A 321 27.37 -0.66 6.94
N PRO A 322 26.90 -1.66 6.17
CA PRO A 322 25.47 -1.91 5.98
C PRO A 322 24.76 -2.35 7.29
N ASP A 323 25.48 -2.51 8.41
CA ASP A 323 24.98 -3.00 9.70
C ASP A 323 23.84 -2.20 10.36
N TRP A 324 23.52 -1.00 9.87
CA TRP A 324 22.56 -0.08 10.49
C TRP A 324 21.41 0.26 9.55
N THR A 325 20.57 -0.74 9.29
CA THR A 325 19.28 -0.58 8.63
C THR A 325 18.18 -0.58 9.68
N GLU A 326 17.24 0.36 9.58
CA GLU A 326 16.07 0.43 10.45
C GLU A 326 14.80 0.13 9.68
N HIS A 327 13.86 -0.56 10.33
CA HIS A 327 12.58 -0.95 9.74
C HIS A 327 11.42 -0.42 10.58
N VAL A 328 10.43 0.13 9.90
CA VAL A 328 9.18 0.56 10.51
C VAL A 328 8.04 0.01 9.66
N TYR A 329 6.99 -0.48 10.30
CA TYR A 329 5.73 -0.75 9.62
C TYR A 329 4.60 0.07 10.24
N ARG A 330 3.63 0.42 9.40
CA ARG A 330 2.43 1.15 9.80
C ARG A 330 1.22 0.42 9.24
N GLU A 331 0.22 0.23 10.09
CA GLU A 331 -1.05 -0.39 9.74
C GLU A 331 -2.14 0.69 9.72
N LYS A 332 -2.86 0.81 8.61
CA LYS A 332 -4.07 1.60 8.49
C LYS A 332 -5.26 0.67 8.28
N LYS A 333 -6.33 0.89 9.04
CA LYS A 333 -7.56 0.10 8.97
C LYS A 333 -8.62 0.91 8.23
N THR A 334 -9.16 0.33 7.17
CA THR A 334 -10.26 0.93 6.41
C THR A 334 -11.47 0.02 6.50
N ALA A 335 -12.59 0.50 7.04
CA ALA A 335 -13.83 -0.25 7.07
C ALA A 335 -14.36 -0.41 5.64
N LEU A 336 -14.83 -1.60 5.32
CA LEU A 336 -15.48 -1.95 4.05
C LEU A 336 -16.94 -2.28 4.32
N ASN A 337 -17.80 -1.94 3.38
CA ASN A 337 -19.22 -2.26 3.47
C ASN A 337 -19.48 -3.60 2.75
N ALA A 338 -20.23 -4.49 3.40
CA ALA A 338 -20.72 -5.72 2.80
C ALA A 338 -22.20 -5.58 2.45
N ILE A 339 -22.57 -6.03 1.25
CA ILE A 339 -23.93 -5.92 0.71
C ILE A 339 -24.40 -7.31 0.27
N PRO A 340 -25.49 -7.84 0.86
CA PRO A 340 -26.15 -7.34 2.08
C PRO A 340 -25.31 -7.63 3.35
N GLU A 341 -25.68 -7.03 4.49
CA GLU A 341 -24.97 -7.27 5.76
C GLU A 341 -25.30 -8.64 6.38
N SER A 342 -26.43 -9.25 6.01
CA SER A 342 -26.85 -10.55 6.51
C SER A 342 -27.75 -11.31 5.54
N HIS A 343 -27.76 -12.64 5.68
CA HIS A 343 -28.68 -13.55 5.01
C HIS A 343 -29.18 -14.59 6.01
N THR A 344 -30.49 -14.87 5.96
CA THR A 344 -31.09 -16.00 6.68
C THR A 344 -31.43 -17.09 5.67
N ILE A 345 -30.94 -18.30 5.90
CA ILE A 345 -31.14 -19.46 5.03
C ILE A 345 -31.85 -20.56 5.82
N GLU A 346 -32.83 -21.18 5.17
CA GLU A 346 -33.41 -22.44 5.60
C GLU A 346 -32.82 -23.55 4.73
N LEU A 347 -32.30 -24.60 5.35
CA LEU A 347 -31.74 -25.75 4.63
C LEU A 347 -32.88 -26.51 3.95
N GLN A 348 -32.76 -26.75 2.65
CA GLN A 348 -33.81 -27.39 1.86
C GLN A 348 -34.00 -28.85 2.28
N GLU A 349 -35.23 -29.35 2.26
CA GLU A 349 -35.50 -30.77 2.46
C GLU A 349 -35.34 -31.52 1.14
N VAL A 350 -34.43 -32.49 1.12
CA VAL A 350 -34.11 -33.31 -0.05
C VAL A 350 -34.52 -34.75 0.24
N PRO A 351 -35.17 -35.44 -0.71
CA PRO A 351 -35.52 -36.84 -0.55
C PRO A 351 -34.26 -37.71 -0.57
N VAL A 352 -34.05 -38.49 0.49
CA VAL A 352 -32.98 -39.49 0.60
C VAL A 352 -33.59 -40.87 0.40
N VAL A 353 -32.92 -41.70 -0.42
CA VAL A 353 -33.33 -43.08 -0.67
C VAL A 353 -32.90 -43.93 0.53
N GLY A 354 -33.83 -44.22 1.43
CA GLY A 354 -33.57 -45.10 2.57
C GLY A 354 -33.40 -46.57 2.16
N GLU A 355 -32.76 -47.37 3.01
CA GLU A 355 -32.42 -48.80 2.76
C GLU A 355 -33.63 -49.70 2.43
N LYS A 356 -34.86 -49.26 2.71
CA LYS A 356 -36.11 -50.00 2.45
C LYS A 356 -37.01 -49.38 1.37
N GLY A 357 -36.47 -48.46 0.54
CA GLY A 357 -37.25 -47.78 -0.50
C GLY A 357 -38.31 -46.80 0.03
N LYS A 358 -38.33 -46.54 1.35
CA LYS A 358 -39.10 -45.42 1.91
C LYS A 358 -38.36 -44.12 1.57
N LYS A 359 -39.09 -43.17 0.99
CA LYS A 359 -38.60 -41.80 0.79
C LYS A 359 -38.61 -41.11 2.15
N GLU A 360 -37.43 -40.94 2.72
CA GLU A 360 -37.25 -40.08 3.89
C GLU A 360 -36.79 -38.71 3.40
N MET A 361 -37.30 -37.63 4.00
CA MET A 361 -36.86 -36.27 3.69
C MET A 361 -35.77 -35.90 4.70
N GLU A 362 -34.62 -35.44 4.22
CA GLU A 362 -33.53 -34.96 5.07
C GLU A 362 -33.15 -33.54 4.66
N GLN A 363 -32.81 -32.68 5.63
CA GLN A 363 -32.30 -31.35 5.31
C GLN A 363 -30.92 -31.42 4.67
N GLU A 364 -30.65 -30.54 3.70
CA GLU A 364 -29.32 -30.38 3.14
C GLU A 364 -28.28 -30.14 4.23
N THR A 365 -27.09 -30.69 4.04
CA THR A 365 -26.00 -30.53 5.01
C THR A 365 -25.16 -29.30 4.74
N LYS A 366 -25.40 -28.55 3.65
CA LYS A 366 -24.56 -27.43 3.23
C LYS A 366 -25.38 -26.29 2.66
N CYS A 367 -24.94 -25.07 2.89
CA CYS A 367 -25.45 -23.90 2.20
C CYS A 367 -24.35 -22.84 1.99
N ASP A 368 -24.52 -22.04 0.95
CA ASP A 368 -23.59 -20.99 0.55
C ASP A 368 -24.30 -19.63 0.51
N VAL A 369 -23.63 -18.59 1.01
CA VAL A 369 -24.07 -17.19 0.91
C VAL A 369 -23.00 -16.39 0.19
N TRP A 370 -23.43 -15.61 -0.80
CA TRP A 370 -22.58 -14.63 -1.47
C TRP A 370 -22.81 -13.24 -0.90
N PHE A 371 -21.70 -12.53 -0.71
CA PHE A 371 -21.65 -11.14 -0.27
C PHE A 371 -20.83 -10.33 -1.27
N ASN A 372 -21.23 -9.08 -1.50
CA ASN A 372 -20.44 -8.13 -2.28
C ASN A 372 -19.80 -7.11 -1.33
N ALA A 373 -18.57 -6.69 -1.60
CA ALA A 373 -17.93 -5.58 -0.90
C ALA A 373 -17.18 -4.70 -1.89
N ARG A 374 -17.00 -3.42 -1.56
CA ARG A 374 -16.34 -2.46 -2.45
C ARG A 374 -15.10 -1.87 -1.82
N LEU A 375 -14.02 -1.80 -2.60
CA LEU A 375 -12.83 -1.06 -2.20
C LEU A 375 -12.96 0.44 -2.50
N PRO A 376 -12.43 1.32 -1.63
CA PRO A 376 -12.37 2.75 -1.92
C PRO A 376 -11.64 3.03 -3.24
N GLY A 377 -12.07 4.08 -3.95
CA GLY A 377 -11.44 4.46 -5.22
C GLY A 377 -10.04 5.04 -5.09
N GLN A 378 -9.69 5.55 -3.90
CA GLN A 378 -8.39 6.16 -3.61
C GLN A 378 -7.39 5.16 -3.00
N THR A 379 -7.66 3.85 -3.08
CA THR A 379 -6.74 2.84 -2.56
C THR A 379 -5.57 2.68 -3.52
N VAL A 380 -4.38 3.07 -3.08
CA VAL A 380 -3.12 2.89 -3.84
C VAL A 380 -2.85 1.39 -3.99
N PRO A 381 -2.41 0.88 -5.15
CA PRO A 381 -2.15 -0.54 -5.31
C PRO A 381 -1.02 -1.03 -4.40
N SER A 382 -0.94 -2.34 -4.22
CA SER A 382 0.23 -2.97 -3.59
C SER A 382 1.46 -2.80 -4.47
N PHE A 383 2.60 -2.53 -3.87
CA PHE A 383 3.87 -2.45 -4.59
C PHE A 383 5.03 -2.83 -3.69
N VAL A 384 6.14 -3.20 -4.32
CA VAL A 384 7.43 -3.46 -3.68
C VAL A 384 8.44 -2.56 -4.37
N SER A 385 9.20 -1.79 -3.58
CA SER A 385 10.34 -1.01 -4.05
C SER A 385 11.59 -1.31 -3.23
N PHE A 386 12.69 -0.62 -3.54
CA PHE A 386 13.93 -0.74 -2.78
C PHE A 386 13.75 -0.46 -1.29
N ALA A 387 13.02 0.60 -0.92
CA ALA A 387 12.93 1.07 0.46
C ALA A 387 11.51 1.00 1.05
N ILE A 388 10.48 0.84 0.21
CA ILE A 388 9.08 0.96 0.59
C ILE A 388 8.30 -0.24 0.04
N VAL A 389 7.52 -0.88 0.91
CA VAL A 389 6.59 -1.93 0.50
C VAL A 389 5.21 -1.61 1.00
N ARG A 390 4.21 -1.77 0.15
CA ARG A 390 2.81 -1.67 0.53
C ARG A 390 2.06 -2.95 0.22
N ALA A 391 1.44 -3.52 1.24
CA ALA A 391 0.71 -4.79 1.15
C ALA A 391 -0.62 -4.70 1.89
N TYR A 392 -1.57 -5.55 1.51
CA TYR A 392 -2.92 -5.51 2.05
C TYR A 392 -3.36 -6.87 2.61
N ARG A 393 -4.24 -6.83 3.61
CA ARG A 393 -4.99 -7.98 4.10
C ARG A 393 -6.46 -7.62 4.26
N VAL A 394 -7.34 -8.60 4.06
CA VAL A 394 -8.76 -8.45 4.38
C VAL A 394 -9.03 -9.14 5.71
N LYS A 395 -9.57 -8.40 6.65
CA LYS A 395 -10.03 -8.91 7.93
C LYS A 395 -11.55 -8.99 7.91
N ALA A 396 -12.09 -10.19 8.11
CA ALA A 396 -13.53 -10.43 8.14
C ALA A 396 -13.94 -11.05 9.47
N LYS A 397 -15.05 -10.58 10.01
CA LYS A 397 -15.70 -11.14 11.21
C LYS A 397 -17.11 -11.56 10.83
N ILE A 398 -17.34 -12.85 10.76
CA ILE A 398 -18.62 -13.45 10.39
C ILE A 398 -19.33 -13.95 11.65
N GLY A 399 -20.59 -13.56 11.79
CA GLY A 399 -21.51 -14.09 12.79
C GLY A 399 -22.38 -15.16 12.15
N VAL A 400 -22.54 -16.30 12.83
CA VAL A 400 -23.50 -17.34 12.45
C VAL A 400 -24.45 -17.54 13.62
N GLU A 401 -25.74 -17.33 13.39
CA GLU A 401 -26.79 -17.55 14.38
C GLU A 401 -27.64 -18.76 13.96
N ILE A 402 -27.79 -19.74 14.85
CA ILE A 402 -28.61 -20.94 14.63
C ILE A 402 -29.54 -21.07 15.83
N GLY A 403 -30.83 -20.84 15.59
CA GLY A 403 -31.79 -20.63 16.67
C GLY A 403 -31.39 -19.44 17.55
N GLU A 404 -31.13 -19.67 18.83
CA GLU A 404 -30.73 -18.62 19.78
C GLU A 404 -29.21 -18.55 20.02
N LYS A 405 -28.43 -19.45 19.41
CA LYS A 405 -26.99 -19.54 19.62
C LYS A 405 -26.26 -18.71 18.59
N LYS A 406 -25.22 -17.99 19.02
CA LYS A 406 -24.39 -17.14 18.18
C LYS A 406 -22.96 -17.63 18.19
N PHE A 407 -22.39 -17.76 17.01
CA PHE A 407 -21.01 -18.15 16.78
C PHE A 407 -20.31 -17.02 16.02
N VAL A 408 -19.05 -16.78 16.33
CA VAL A 408 -18.25 -15.73 15.71
C VAL A 408 -16.98 -16.35 15.13
N TYR A 409 -16.78 -16.12 13.85
CA TYR A 409 -15.58 -16.48 13.12
C TYR A 409 -14.86 -15.23 12.67
N GLU A 410 -13.66 -15.00 13.21
CA GLU A 410 -12.77 -13.92 12.81
C GLU A 410 -11.60 -14.51 12.04
N LEU A 411 -11.31 -13.93 10.87
CA LEU A 411 -10.21 -14.35 10.00
C LEU A 411 -9.50 -13.15 9.39
N GLU A 412 -8.26 -13.38 8.98
CA GLU A 412 -7.44 -12.43 8.26
C GLU A 412 -6.84 -13.13 7.04
N SER A 413 -7.11 -12.59 5.86
CA SER A 413 -6.68 -13.16 4.58
C SER A 413 -5.71 -12.23 3.89
N HIS A 414 -4.58 -12.77 3.44
CA HIS A 414 -3.60 -12.01 2.67
C HIS A 414 -4.14 -11.67 1.28
N VAL A 415 -3.99 -10.41 0.87
CA VAL A 415 -4.22 -9.99 -0.52
C VAL A 415 -2.86 -10.11 -1.23
N GLN A 416 -2.75 -11.10 -2.13
CA GLN A 416 -1.52 -11.34 -2.90
C GLN A 416 -1.16 -10.14 -3.77
N HIS A 417 -2.18 -9.49 -4.34
CA HIS A 417 -1.99 -8.31 -5.16
C HIS A 417 -3.24 -7.42 -5.09
N LEU A 418 -3.02 -6.14 -4.78
CA LEU A 418 -4.02 -5.09 -4.95
C LEU A 418 -3.66 -4.27 -6.19
N GLY A 419 -4.47 -4.39 -7.25
CA GLY A 419 -4.28 -3.64 -8.49
C GLY A 419 -4.91 -2.25 -8.46
N SER A 420 -4.49 -1.42 -9.41
CA SER A 420 -5.12 -0.14 -9.75
C SER A 420 -6.39 -0.29 -10.57
#